data_AF-A0A2D7N8D5-F1
#
_entry.id   AF-A0A2D7N8D5-F1
#
_cell.length_a   1.000
_cell.length_b   1.000
_cell.length_c   1.000
_cell.angle_alpha   90.00
_cell.angle_beta   90.00
_cell.angle_gamma   90.00
#
_symmetry.space_group_name_H-M   'P 1'
#
loop_
_entity.id
_entity.type
_entity.pdbx_description
1 polymer ?
#
loop_
_entity_poly.entity_id
_entity_poly.type
_entity_poly.pdbx_seq_one_letter_code
_entity_poly.pdbx_strand_id
1 'polypeptide(L)'
;MKYKVVMDVGRYGDDNRLTAFLKKAQADYTTNYGKISLGLIGMNTYGVQEKNWGYRFISKSAIDKNKFSATADLGIGYSNTLMENLNLSLQLTNGEGYKKSQENTYHKFSLNATYGEMKINKNDEYNAGLVFSTMPTENDPINMISVFGGYAANNFRLGAVYDIQTSGDLEETIISVTSNYRALDNLDAYVRYDMYTDNVENDMN
;
A
#
# COMPACT_ATOMS: atom_id res chain seq x y z
N MET A 1 24.66 -0.54 3.73
CA MET A 1 23.59 -1.54 3.93
C MET A 1 22.80 -1.15 5.18
N LYS A 2 21.46 -1.22 5.16
CA LYS A 2 20.62 -1.00 6.34
C LYS A 2 19.73 -2.23 6.55
N TYR A 3 19.57 -2.68 7.78
CA TYR A 3 18.69 -3.81 8.11
C TYR A 3 17.51 -3.31 8.93
N LYS A 4 16.34 -3.92 8.75
CA LYS A 4 15.13 -3.59 9.50
C LYS A 4 14.34 -4.84 9.83
N VAL A 5 14.11 -5.04 11.13
CA VAL A 5 13.25 -6.08 11.66
C VAL A 5 12.06 -5.42 12.35
N VAL A 6 10.84 -5.86 12.02
CA VAL A 6 9.60 -5.40 12.65
C VAL A 6 8.74 -6.61 12.95
N MET A 7 8.24 -6.70 14.19
CA MET A 7 7.26 -7.69 14.59
C MET A 7 5.93 -7.01 14.89
N ASP A 8 4.83 -7.60 14.43
CA ASP A 8 3.49 -7.25 14.88
C ASP A 8 3.10 -8.23 16.00
N VAL A 9 2.60 -7.72 17.11
CA VAL A 9 2.11 -8.54 18.22
C VAL A 9 0.60 -8.39 18.33
N GLY A 10 -0.10 -9.51 18.37
CA GLY A 10 -1.56 -9.53 18.47
C GLY A 10 -2.07 -10.90 18.88
N ARG A 11 -3.38 -11.01 19.11
CA ARG A 11 -4.03 -12.30 19.35
C ARG A 11 -4.39 -12.95 18.01
N TYR A 12 -4.30 -14.27 17.95
CA TYR A 12 -4.57 -15.03 16.74
C TYR A 12 -5.31 -16.33 17.07
N GLY A 13 -6.46 -16.55 16.43
CA GLY A 13 -7.37 -17.63 16.77
C GLY A 13 -8.04 -17.45 18.14
N ASP A 14 -8.50 -18.55 18.73
CA ASP A 14 -9.15 -18.57 20.05
C ASP A 14 -8.16 -18.55 21.23
N ASP A 15 -6.85 -18.47 20.93
CA ASP A 15 -5.81 -18.35 21.95
C ASP A 15 -5.69 -16.88 22.41
N ASN A 16 -5.98 -16.65 23.70
CA ASN A 16 -5.91 -15.32 24.32
C ASN A 16 -4.47 -14.82 24.53
N ARG A 17 -3.45 -15.65 24.31
CA ARG A 17 -2.04 -15.25 24.39
C ARG A 17 -1.66 -14.34 23.22
N LEU A 18 -0.67 -13.49 23.46
CA LEU A 18 -0.09 -12.67 22.41
C LEU A 18 0.83 -13.53 21.54
N THR A 19 0.61 -13.49 20.24
CA THR A 19 1.47 -14.09 19.22
C THR A 19 2.25 -12.98 18.51
N ALA A 20 3.55 -13.17 18.36
CA ALA A 20 4.41 -12.28 17.58
C ALA A 20 4.53 -12.81 16.15
N PHE A 21 4.27 -11.94 15.18
CA PHE A 21 4.40 -12.20 13.74
C PHE A 21 5.55 -11.38 13.20
N LEU A 22 6.48 -12.02 12.48
CA LEU A 22 7.54 -11.31 11.78
C LEU A 22 6.94 -10.57 10.57
N LYS A 23 6.80 -9.25 10.67
CA LYS A 23 6.24 -8.41 9.61
C LYS A 23 7.29 -7.98 8.60
N LYS A 24 8.46 -7.58 9.09
CA LYS A 24 9.59 -7.17 8.26
C LYS A 24 10.85 -7.83 8.74
N ALA A 25 11.63 -8.29 7.79
CA ALA A 25 13.01 -8.73 7.93
C ALA A 25 13.68 -8.40 6.60
N GLN A 26 14.02 -7.11 6.44
CA GLN A 26 14.50 -6.55 5.18
C GLN A 26 15.92 -6.03 5.27
N ALA A 27 16.67 -6.21 4.19
CA ALA A 27 17.96 -5.60 3.93
C ALA A 27 17.84 -4.59 2.79
N ASP A 28 18.24 -3.34 3.05
CA ASP A 28 18.23 -2.24 2.09
C ASP A 28 19.67 -1.90 1.67
N TYR A 29 19.94 -2.04 0.37
CA TYR A 29 21.18 -1.64 -0.28
C TYR A 29 20.93 -0.40 -1.14
N THR A 30 21.51 0.73 -0.75
CA THR A 30 21.37 2.01 -1.47
C THR A 30 22.63 2.28 -2.27
N THR A 31 22.43 2.61 -3.55
CA THR A 31 23.46 3.03 -4.49
C THR A 31 23.10 4.40 -5.07
N ASN A 32 23.98 4.97 -5.89
CA ASN A 32 23.68 6.19 -6.66
C ASN A 32 22.56 6.00 -7.69
N TYR A 33 22.25 4.75 -8.05
CA TYR A 33 21.22 4.41 -9.03
C TYR A 33 19.90 3.98 -8.38
N GLY A 34 19.76 4.16 -7.07
CA GLY A 34 18.56 3.79 -6.33
C GLY A 34 18.80 2.74 -5.24
N LYS A 35 17.72 2.28 -4.65
CA LYS A 35 17.70 1.39 -3.49
C LYS A 35 17.08 0.04 -3.86
N ILE A 36 17.84 -1.02 -3.60
CA ILE A 36 17.40 -2.41 -3.65
C ILE A 36 17.02 -2.84 -2.23
N SER A 37 15.86 -3.50 -2.07
CA SER A 37 15.36 -4.03 -0.81
C SER A 37 15.10 -5.53 -0.98
N LEU A 38 15.54 -6.35 -0.02
CA LEU A 38 15.46 -7.82 -0.07
C LEU A 38 14.88 -8.38 1.23
N GLY A 39 14.15 -9.49 1.16
CA GLY A 39 13.61 -10.21 2.32
C GLY A 39 12.12 -9.96 2.53
N LEU A 40 11.66 -9.98 3.78
CA LEU A 40 10.28 -9.58 4.12
C LEU A 40 10.18 -8.05 4.10
N ILE A 41 9.84 -7.51 2.94
CA ILE A 41 9.84 -6.07 2.62
C ILE A 41 8.43 -5.47 2.74
N GLY A 42 8.35 -4.17 2.99
CA GLY A 42 7.05 -3.47 2.92
C GLY A 42 6.58 -3.31 1.47
N MET A 43 5.29 -3.51 1.22
CA MET A 43 4.71 -3.36 -0.13
C MET A 43 4.71 -1.90 -0.60
N ASN A 44 4.89 -1.70 -1.90
CA ASN A 44 4.85 -0.38 -2.57
C ASN A 44 3.45 0.03 -3.05
N THR A 45 2.42 -0.77 -2.76
CA THR A 45 1.09 -0.63 -3.38
C THR A 45 0.23 0.50 -2.80
N TYR A 46 0.33 0.80 -1.50
CA TYR A 46 -0.48 1.87 -0.89
C TYR A 46 0.23 2.72 0.17
N GLY A 47 1.57 2.64 0.22
CA GLY A 47 2.36 3.31 1.25
C GLY A 47 2.37 4.84 1.16
N VAL A 48 1.97 5.44 0.04
CA VAL A 48 1.87 6.92 -0.11
C VAL A 48 0.48 7.36 0.34
N GLN A 49 -0.55 6.74 -0.20
CA GLN A 49 -1.96 6.91 0.12
C GLN A 49 -2.22 6.79 1.63
N GLU A 50 -1.62 5.80 2.29
CA GLU A 50 -1.73 5.63 3.74
C GLU A 50 -1.10 6.78 4.52
N LYS A 51 -0.01 7.38 4.02
CA LYS A 51 0.57 8.57 4.64
C LYS A 51 -0.28 9.81 4.37
N ASN A 52 -0.88 9.93 3.19
CA ASN A 52 -1.84 10.99 2.88
C ASN A 52 -3.02 10.94 3.87
N TRP A 53 -3.52 9.74 4.19
CA TRP A 53 -4.48 9.53 5.28
C TRP A 53 -3.89 9.93 6.64
N GLY A 54 -2.78 9.32 7.05
CA GLY A 54 -2.02 9.72 8.25
C GLY A 54 -2.53 9.19 9.59
N TYR A 55 -3.75 8.66 9.68
CA TYR A 55 -4.37 8.17 10.94
C TYR A 55 -4.55 6.65 10.97
N ARG A 56 -3.53 5.89 10.54
CA ARG A 56 -3.55 4.41 10.56
C ARG A 56 -3.82 3.81 11.94
N PHE A 57 -3.44 4.52 13.00
CA PHE A 57 -3.68 4.09 14.38
C PHE A 57 -5.18 4.14 14.77
N ILE A 58 -5.98 4.93 14.05
CA ILE A 58 -7.43 5.00 14.22
C ILE A 58 -8.11 3.95 13.37
N SER A 59 -7.75 3.87 12.08
CA SER A 59 -8.33 2.92 11.14
C SER A 59 -7.39 2.63 9.99
N LYS A 60 -7.44 1.37 9.51
CA LYS A 60 -6.74 0.91 8.29
C LYS A 60 -7.17 1.73 7.07
N SER A 61 -6.29 1.86 6.08
CA SER A 61 -6.66 2.34 4.74
C SER A 61 -7.71 1.43 4.11
N ALA A 62 -8.52 1.95 3.17
CA ALA A 62 -9.63 1.22 2.59
C ALA A 62 -9.12 -0.03 1.85
N ILE A 63 -8.04 0.14 1.11
CA ILE A 63 -7.29 -0.93 0.43
C ILE A 63 -6.77 -2.04 1.36
N ASP A 64 -6.30 -1.72 2.57
CA ASP A 64 -5.87 -2.73 3.57
C ASP A 64 -7.09 -3.39 4.23
N LYS A 65 -8.12 -2.62 4.55
CA LYS A 65 -9.37 -3.13 5.12
C LYS A 65 -10.01 -4.19 4.19
N ASN A 66 -10.03 -3.92 2.89
CA ASN A 66 -10.58 -4.79 1.85
C ASN A 66 -9.54 -5.76 1.24
N LYS A 67 -8.32 -5.81 1.79
CA LYS A 67 -7.29 -6.82 1.49
C LYS A 67 -6.78 -6.87 0.03
N PHE A 68 -6.86 -5.77 -0.72
CA PHE A 68 -6.30 -5.68 -2.09
C PHE A 68 -4.77 -5.88 -2.11
N SER A 69 -4.09 -5.54 -1.01
CA SER A 69 -2.67 -5.80 -0.85
C SER A 69 -2.27 -5.98 0.61
N ALA A 70 -1.33 -6.89 0.85
CA ALA A 70 -0.65 -7.01 2.13
C ALA A 70 0.20 -5.76 2.44
N THR A 71 0.50 -5.52 3.71
CA THR A 71 1.41 -4.43 4.14
C THR A 71 2.89 -4.76 3.92
N ALA A 72 3.22 -6.05 3.88
CA ALA A 72 4.56 -6.57 3.74
C ALA A 72 4.52 -7.99 3.19
N ASP A 73 5.56 -8.36 2.44
CA ASP A 73 5.67 -9.66 1.79
C ASP A 73 7.12 -10.05 1.49
N LEU A 74 7.36 -11.32 1.17
CA LEU A 74 8.69 -11.84 0.87
C LEU A 74 9.06 -11.53 -0.58
N GLY A 75 10.18 -10.86 -0.81
CA GLY A 75 10.65 -10.64 -2.17
C GLY A 75 11.80 -9.65 -2.32
N ILE A 76 11.85 -9.07 -3.51
CA ILE A 76 12.82 -8.05 -3.92
C ILE A 76 12.10 -6.81 -4.38
N GLY A 77 12.64 -5.65 -4.01
CA GLY A 77 12.14 -4.36 -4.45
C GLY A 77 13.26 -3.46 -4.94
N TYR A 78 12.97 -2.66 -5.95
CA TYR A 78 13.79 -1.54 -6.39
C TYR A 78 12.99 -0.25 -6.23
N SER A 79 13.68 0.83 -5.87
CA SER A 79 13.07 2.16 -5.80
C SER A 79 14.10 3.23 -6.12
N ASN A 80 13.68 4.25 -6.86
CA ASN A 80 14.52 5.38 -7.20
C ASN A 80 13.66 6.63 -7.42
N THR A 81 14.24 7.80 -7.23
CA THR A 81 13.64 9.06 -7.66
C THR A 81 14.27 9.41 -9.00
N LEU A 82 13.47 9.33 -10.06
CA LEU A 82 13.80 9.71 -11.41
C LEU A 82 13.40 11.17 -11.61
N MET A 83 14.23 11.97 -12.28
CA MET A 83 14.05 13.43 -12.33
C MET A 83 13.91 14.01 -10.90
N GLU A 84 13.58 15.28 -10.72
CA GLU A 84 13.49 15.84 -9.35
C GLU A 84 12.30 15.29 -8.55
N ASN A 85 11.19 14.94 -9.21
CA ASN A 85 9.91 14.70 -8.52
C ASN A 85 9.21 13.38 -8.87
N LEU A 86 9.77 12.51 -9.74
CA LEU A 86 9.12 11.24 -10.11
C LEU A 86 9.71 10.07 -9.33
N ASN A 87 9.02 9.60 -8.31
CA ASN A 87 9.39 8.44 -7.52
C ASN A 87 8.87 7.16 -8.16
N LEU A 88 9.77 6.25 -8.51
CA LEU A 88 9.46 4.95 -9.08
C LEU A 88 9.82 3.84 -8.08
N SER A 89 8.95 2.84 -7.95
CA SER A 89 9.25 1.61 -7.22
C SER A 89 8.68 0.39 -7.93
N LEU A 90 9.50 -0.66 -7.99
CA LEU A 90 9.16 -1.97 -8.56
C LEU A 90 9.36 -3.03 -7.48
N GLN A 91 8.49 -4.03 -7.44
CA GLN A 91 8.60 -5.17 -6.53
C GLN A 91 8.20 -6.47 -7.23
N LEU A 92 8.90 -7.54 -6.86
CA LEU A 92 8.53 -8.92 -7.15
C LEU A 92 8.47 -9.66 -5.81
N THR A 93 7.30 -10.18 -5.46
CA THR A 93 7.01 -10.81 -4.17
C THR A 93 6.24 -12.12 -4.37
N ASN A 94 6.15 -12.95 -3.34
CA ASN A 94 5.36 -14.20 -3.35
C ASN A 94 3.84 -13.94 -3.41
N GLY A 95 3.32 -12.87 -2.79
CA GLY A 95 1.94 -12.40 -2.95
C GLY A 95 0.98 -12.81 -1.83
N GLU A 96 1.32 -13.80 -1.00
CA GLU A 96 0.44 -14.28 0.08
C GLU A 96 0.44 -13.38 1.33
N GLY A 97 1.44 -12.51 1.47
CA GLY A 97 1.64 -11.64 2.62
C GLY A 97 2.36 -12.32 3.79
N TYR A 98 2.96 -11.50 4.65
CA TYR A 98 3.83 -11.92 5.77
C TYR A 98 3.23 -12.86 6.83
N LYS A 99 1.92 -13.11 6.83
CA LYS A 99 1.26 -14.00 7.81
C LYS A 99 0.98 -15.40 7.27
N LYS A 100 1.27 -15.64 5.99
CA LYS A 100 1.01 -16.93 5.33
C LYS A 100 2.32 -17.56 4.91
N SER A 101 2.34 -18.89 4.87
CA SER A 101 3.39 -19.60 4.16
C SER A 101 3.16 -19.45 2.66
N GLN A 102 4.25 -19.48 1.88
CA GLN A 102 4.14 -19.67 0.45
C GLN A 102 3.69 -21.11 0.18
N GLU A 103 2.58 -21.27 -0.53
CA GLU A 103 1.98 -22.58 -0.83
C GLU A 103 2.00 -22.89 -2.33
N ASN A 104 2.26 -21.88 -3.17
CA ASN A 104 2.27 -21.99 -4.63
C ASN A 104 3.53 -21.34 -5.25
N THR A 105 3.67 -21.44 -6.57
CA THR A 105 4.80 -20.90 -7.34
C THR A 105 4.50 -19.55 -7.99
N TYR A 106 3.35 -18.95 -7.73
CA TYR A 106 2.97 -17.66 -8.28
C TYR A 106 3.70 -16.52 -7.58
N HIS A 107 3.98 -15.47 -8.34
CA HIS A 107 4.65 -14.28 -7.84
C HIS A 107 3.88 -13.04 -8.27
N LYS A 108 3.78 -12.08 -7.36
CA LYS A 108 3.17 -10.78 -7.57
C LYS A 108 4.22 -9.78 -8.03
N PHE A 109 3.98 -9.15 -9.17
CA PHE A 109 4.69 -7.97 -9.62
C PHE A 109 3.92 -6.71 -9.19
N SER A 110 4.62 -5.69 -8.70
CA SER A 110 4.01 -4.40 -8.31
C SER A 110 4.85 -3.20 -8.72
N LEU A 111 4.23 -2.25 -9.42
CA LEU A 111 4.77 -0.97 -9.84
C LEU A 111 4.06 0.16 -9.08
N ASN A 112 4.83 1.12 -8.59
CA ASN A 112 4.34 2.39 -8.08
C ASN A 112 5.11 3.52 -8.76
N ALA A 113 4.40 4.45 -9.37
CA ALA A 113 4.92 5.71 -9.87
C ALA A 113 4.19 6.86 -9.16
N THR A 114 4.93 7.66 -8.40
CA THR A 114 4.39 8.82 -7.68
C THR A 114 5.14 10.07 -8.08
N TYR A 115 4.43 11.07 -8.57
CA TYR A 115 4.95 12.40 -8.80
C TYR A 115 4.71 13.31 -7.59
N GLY A 116 5.72 14.06 -7.16
CA GLY A 116 5.66 14.99 -6.04
C GLY A 116 6.07 14.39 -4.70
N GLU A 117 5.59 15.00 -3.61
CA GLU A 117 6.02 14.70 -2.25
C GLU A 117 5.42 13.39 -1.71
N MET A 118 6.29 12.42 -1.38
CA MET A 118 5.91 11.09 -0.88
C MET A 118 5.30 11.08 0.54
N LYS A 119 5.37 12.22 1.25
CA LYS A 119 4.96 12.40 2.65
C LYS A 119 4.31 13.76 2.89
N ILE A 120 3.22 14.05 2.18
CA ILE A 120 2.46 15.31 2.38
C ILE A 120 1.84 15.46 3.79
N ASN A 121 1.90 14.42 4.63
CA ASN A 121 1.55 14.53 6.05
C ASN A 121 2.65 15.19 6.91
N LYS A 122 3.83 15.43 6.32
CA LYS A 122 4.97 16.08 6.97
C LYS A 122 5.40 17.36 6.27
N ASN A 123 5.19 17.43 4.96
CA ASN A 123 5.63 18.54 4.11
C ASN A 123 4.43 19.08 3.32
N ASP A 124 4.30 20.40 3.24
CA ASP A 124 3.20 21.08 2.54
C ASP A 124 3.47 21.10 1.03
N GLU A 125 3.02 20.06 0.33
CA GLU A 125 3.13 19.92 -1.13
C GLU A 125 1.98 19.04 -1.68
N TYR A 126 2.06 18.66 -2.95
CA TYR A 126 1.14 17.73 -3.58
C TYR A 126 1.82 16.42 -3.96
N ASN A 127 1.01 15.38 -4.13
CA ASN A 127 1.41 14.19 -4.86
C ASN A 127 0.27 13.68 -5.74
N ALA A 128 0.65 12.97 -6.79
CA ALA A 128 -0.25 12.19 -7.62
C ALA A 128 0.48 10.92 -8.06
N GLY A 129 -0.22 9.80 -8.14
CA GLY A 129 0.45 8.56 -8.49
C GLY A 129 -0.46 7.49 -9.05
N LEU A 130 0.19 6.52 -9.68
CA LEU A 130 -0.38 5.32 -10.23
C LEU A 130 0.33 4.11 -9.66
N VAL A 131 -0.45 3.11 -9.31
CA VAL A 131 0.03 1.82 -8.85
C VAL A 131 -0.60 0.75 -9.72
N PHE A 132 0.21 -0.21 -10.12
CA PHE A 132 -0.22 -1.41 -10.83
C PHE A 132 0.34 -2.63 -10.12
N SER A 133 -0.44 -3.69 -9.98
CA SER A 133 0.10 -5.00 -9.62
C SER A 133 -0.62 -6.11 -10.35
N THR A 134 0.10 -7.20 -10.61
CA THR A 134 -0.45 -8.41 -11.23
C THR A 134 0.15 -9.64 -10.55
N MET A 135 -0.67 -10.66 -10.32
CA MET A 135 -0.25 -11.93 -9.77
C MET A 135 -0.99 -13.04 -10.52
N PRO A 136 -0.29 -13.91 -11.26
CA PRO A 136 -0.91 -15.09 -11.85
C PRO A 136 -1.53 -15.98 -10.76
N THR A 137 -2.59 -16.71 -11.09
CA THR A 137 -3.14 -17.77 -10.25
C THR A 137 -3.40 -19.02 -11.09
N GLU A 138 -4.00 -20.07 -10.52
CA GLU A 138 -4.37 -21.28 -11.27
C GLU A 138 -5.41 -21.00 -12.35
N ASN A 139 -6.33 -20.08 -12.10
CA ASN A 139 -7.43 -19.76 -13.02
C ASN A 139 -7.13 -18.44 -13.73
N ASP A 140 -7.33 -17.32 -13.03
CA ASP A 140 -7.23 -15.97 -13.58
C ASP A 140 -6.25 -15.11 -12.78
N PRO A 141 -5.50 -14.22 -13.43
CA PRO A 141 -4.60 -13.32 -12.73
C PRO A 141 -5.39 -12.32 -11.87
N ILE A 142 -4.86 -12.05 -10.68
CA ILE A 142 -5.34 -10.94 -9.84
C ILE A 142 -4.60 -9.68 -10.27
N ASN A 143 -5.32 -8.72 -10.83
CA ASN A 143 -4.77 -7.43 -11.24
C ASN A 143 -5.31 -6.32 -10.36
N MET A 144 -4.50 -5.30 -10.12
CA MET A 144 -4.93 -4.12 -9.37
C MET A 144 -4.36 -2.86 -10.01
N ILE A 145 -5.21 -1.86 -10.18
CA ILE A 145 -4.83 -0.50 -10.59
C ILE A 145 -5.30 0.44 -9.49
N SER A 146 -4.43 1.34 -9.06
CA SER A 146 -4.76 2.39 -8.09
C SER A 146 -4.28 3.73 -8.63
N VAL A 147 -5.18 4.70 -8.69
CA VAL A 147 -4.83 6.10 -8.93
C VAL A 147 -5.12 6.91 -7.67
N PHE A 148 -4.21 7.82 -7.33
CA PHE A 148 -4.36 8.63 -6.13
C PHE A 148 -3.78 10.01 -6.31
N GLY A 149 -4.22 10.91 -5.44
CA GLY A 149 -3.64 12.23 -5.30
C GLY A 149 -3.81 12.78 -3.88
N GLY A 150 -3.01 13.76 -3.55
CA GLY A 150 -3.10 14.48 -2.29
C GLY A 150 -2.46 15.85 -2.37
N TYR A 151 -2.89 16.72 -1.46
CA TYR A 151 -2.41 18.08 -1.34
C TYR A 151 -2.36 18.46 0.15
N ALA A 152 -1.29 19.11 0.57
CA ALA A 152 -1.15 19.69 1.90
C ALA A 152 -0.66 21.14 1.79
N ALA A 153 -1.33 22.03 2.52
CA ALA A 153 -0.91 23.42 2.69
C ALA A 153 -1.63 24.04 3.89
N ASN A 154 -0.96 24.94 4.61
CA ASN A 154 -1.59 25.79 5.62
C ASN A 154 -2.37 24.98 6.67
N ASN A 155 -1.76 23.92 7.21
CA ASN A 155 -2.36 22.99 8.17
C ASN A 155 -3.52 22.12 7.64
N PHE A 156 -3.91 22.28 6.38
CA PHE A 156 -4.92 21.47 5.72
C PHE A 156 -4.28 20.39 4.85
N ARG A 157 -4.87 19.19 4.83
CA ARG A 157 -4.45 18.08 3.96
C ARG A 157 -5.66 17.34 3.40
N LEU A 158 -5.71 17.19 2.09
CA LEU A 158 -6.70 16.43 1.33
C LEU A 158 -6.01 15.26 0.62
N GLY A 159 -6.69 14.13 0.52
CA GLY A 159 -6.24 12.99 -0.27
C GLY A 159 -7.42 12.20 -0.83
N ALA A 160 -7.27 11.69 -2.05
CA ALA A 160 -8.25 10.83 -2.69
C ALA A 160 -7.56 9.64 -3.36
N VAL A 161 -8.24 8.49 -3.36
CA VAL A 161 -7.78 7.24 -3.96
C VAL A 161 -8.94 6.57 -4.67
N TYR A 162 -8.66 6.00 -5.83
CA TYR A 162 -9.54 5.13 -6.60
C TYR A 162 -8.76 3.85 -6.93
N ASP A 163 -9.19 2.72 -6.37
CA ASP A 163 -8.58 1.41 -6.57
C ASP A 163 -9.57 0.50 -7.32
N ILE A 164 -9.09 -0.24 -8.32
CA ILE A 164 -9.79 -1.37 -8.95
C ILE A 164 -8.94 -2.62 -8.74
N GLN A 165 -9.57 -3.73 -8.37
CA GLN A 165 -8.98 -5.06 -8.39
C GLN A 165 -9.87 -6.00 -9.23
N THR A 166 -9.26 -6.77 -10.12
CA THR A 166 -9.95 -7.81 -10.89
C THR A 166 -9.38 -9.19 -10.57
N SER A 167 -10.25 -10.19 -10.50
CA SER A 167 -9.92 -11.59 -10.23
C SER A 167 -10.93 -12.50 -10.94
N GLY A 168 -10.61 -12.94 -12.16
CA GLY A 168 -11.62 -13.55 -13.05
C GLY A 168 -12.73 -12.54 -13.35
N ASP A 169 -13.99 -12.96 -13.22
CA ASP A 169 -15.17 -12.13 -13.49
C ASP A 169 -15.53 -11.17 -12.33
N LEU A 170 -14.78 -11.22 -11.24
CA LEU A 170 -14.99 -10.33 -10.09
C LEU A 170 -14.19 -9.04 -10.29
N GLU A 171 -14.89 -7.91 -10.28
CA GLU A 171 -14.31 -6.56 -10.19
C GLU A 171 -14.70 -5.93 -8.85
N GLU A 172 -13.69 -5.55 -8.06
CA GLU A 172 -13.85 -4.82 -6.81
C GLU A 172 -13.32 -3.40 -6.98
N THR A 173 -14.11 -2.39 -6.59
CA THR A 173 -13.72 -0.98 -6.65
C THR A 173 -13.74 -0.34 -5.28
N ILE A 174 -12.74 0.50 -4.99
CA ILE A 174 -12.65 1.31 -3.77
C ILE A 174 -12.49 2.78 -4.16
N ILE A 175 -13.30 3.64 -3.52
CA ILE A 175 -13.10 5.08 -3.49
C ILE A 175 -12.87 5.50 -2.05
N SER A 176 -11.81 6.26 -1.78
CA SER A 176 -11.53 6.80 -0.45
C SER A 176 -11.13 8.26 -0.56
N VAL A 177 -11.85 9.14 0.15
CA VAL A 177 -11.53 10.56 0.28
C VAL A 177 -11.24 10.90 1.74
N THR A 178 -10.16 11.63 1.98
CA THR A 178 -9.68 12.01 3.30
C THR A 178 -9.41 13.50 3.36
N SER A 179 -9.80 14.15 4.46
CA SER A 179 -9.50 15.54 4.75
C SER A 179 -9.05 15.67 6.19
N ASN A 180 -8.07 16.51 6.44
CA ASN A 180 -7.45 16.68 7.74
C ASN A 180 -7.10 18.17 7.93
N TYR A 181 -7.29 18.67 9.14
CA TYR A 181 -6.97 20.04 9.52
C TYR A 181 -6.31 20.06 10.90
N ARG A 182 -5.06 20.53 10.97
CA ARG A 182 -4.36 20.76 12.23
C ARG A 182 -4.83 22.09 12.81
N ALA A 183 -5.72 22.03 13.79
CA ALA A 183 -6.26 23.20 14.46
C ALA A 183 -5.26 23.81 15.46
N LEU A 184 -4.48 22.95 16.12
CA LEU A 184 -3.40 23.29 17.04
C LEU A 184 -2.26 22.29 16.86
N ASP A 185 -1.08 22.57 17.40
CA ASP A 185 0.09 21.66 17.29
C ASP A 185 -0.17 20.22 17.77
N ASN A 186 -1.15 20.04 18.66
CA ASN A 186 -1.54 18.75 19.24
C ASN A 186 -3.02 18.38 18.97
N LEU A 187 -3.73 19.13 18.13
CA LEU A 187 -5.15 18.89 17.84
C LEU A 187 -5.39 18.90 16.33
N ASP A 188 -5.77 17.73 15.81
CA ASP A 188 -6.18 17.55 14.42
C ASP A 188 -7.66 17.17 14.35
N ALA A 189 -8.39 17.77 13.42
CA ALA A 189 -9.70 17.31 12.97
C ALA A 189 -9.53 16.55 11.64
N TYR A 190 -10.23 15.43 11.47
CA TYR A 190 -10.17 14.64 10.24
C TYR A 190 -11.55 14.12 9.84
N VAL A 191 -11.71 13.91 8.54
CA VAL A 191 -12.88 13.29 7.93
C VAL A 191 -12.39 12.29 6.88
N ARG A 192 -13.03 11.12 6.84
CA ARG A 192 -12.79 10.12 5.81
C ARG A 192 -14.10 9.49 5.36
N TYR A 193 -14.24 9.35 4.05
CA TYR A 193 -15.36 8.66 3.41
C TYR A 193 -14.79 7.56 2.51
N ASP A 194 -15.24 6.34 2.73
CA ASP A 194 -14.87 5.16 1.95
C ASP A 194 -16.12 4.57 1.30
N MET A 195 -16.01 4.19 0.02
CA MET A 195 -17.00 3.41 -0.71
C MET A 195 -16.30 2.18 -1.28
N TYR A 196 -16.94 1.03 -1.16
CA TYR A 196 -16.49 -0.25 -1.70
C TYR A 196 -17.66 -0.90 -2.43
N THR A 197 -17.40 -1.39 -3.64
CA THR A 197 -18.38 -2.07 -4.48
C THR A 197 -17.72 -3.31 -5.10
N ASP A 198 -18.44 -4.42 -5.13
CA ASP A 198 -18.10 -5.61 -5.88
C ASP A 198 -19.13 -5.86 -6.97
N ASN A 199 -18.65 -6.13 -8.19
CA ASN A 199 -19.47 -6.52 -9.32
C ASN A 199 -18.99 -7.87 -9.82
N VAL A 200 -19.93 -8.78 -10.05
CA VAL A 200 -19.67 -10.02 -10.80
C VAL A 200 -20.14 -9.77 -12.22
N GLU A 201 -19.22 -9.82 -13.18
CA GLU A 201 -19.55 -9.79 -14.60
C GLU A 201 -20.26 -11.11 -14.91
N ASN A 202 -21.60 -11.11 -14.83
CA ASN A 202 -22.37 -12.24 -15.31
C ASN A 202 -22.24 -12.27 -16.84
N ASP A 203 -21.55 -13.28 -17.36
CA ASP A 203 -21.60 -13.66 -18.77
C ASP A 203 -23.06 -13.90 -19.18
N MET A 204 -23.72 -12.84 -19.67
CA MET A 204 -24.85 -13.00 -20.57
C MET A 204 -24.30 -13.00 -21.99
N ASN A 205 -23.85 -14.17 -22.45
CA ASN A 205 -24.03 -14.67 -23.83
C ASN A 205 -23.49 -16.10 -24.02
#